data_AF-A0A1S8X6R9-F1
#
_entry.id   AF-A0A1S8X6R9-F1
#
_cell.length_a   1.000
_cell.length_b   1.000
_cell.length_c   1.000
_cell.angle_alpha   90.00
_cell.angle_beta   90.00
_cell.angle_gamma   90.00
#
_symmetry.space_group_name_H-M   'P 1'
#
loop_
_entity.id
_entity.type
_entity.pdbx_description
1 polymer ?
#
loop_
_entity_poly.entity_id
_entity_poly.type
_entity_poly.pdbx_seq_one_letter_code
_entity_poly.pdbx_strand_id
1 'polypeptide(L)' 'MDGQENQGADLNSADTRAYLDKTVVPILLQGLTMLVKERPPNPIEALGTYLLQHKEETENS' A
#
# COMPACT_ATOMS: atom_id res chain seq x y z
N MET A 1 17.77 1.20 -37.56
CA MET A 1 17.79 0.08 -36.60
C MET A 1 16.99 0.53 -35.41
N ASP A 2 15.88 -0.17 -35.23
CA ASP A 2 14.77 0.10 -34.35
C ASP A 2 15.21 0.16 -32.88
N GLY A 3 14.82 1.24 -32.21
CA GLY A 3 14.91 1.32 -30.76
C GLY A 3 13.80 0.46 -30.16
N GLN A 4 14.15 -0.56 -29.39
CA GLN A 4 13.23 -1.31 -28.54
C GLN A 4 14.04 -2.19 -27.57
N GLU A 5 14.71 -1.56 -26.61
CA GLU A 5 15.32 -2.27 -25.47
C GLU A 5 14.93 -1.52 -24.19
N ASN A 6 13.72 -1.76 -23.69
CA ASN A 6 13.37 -1.82 -22.26
C ASN A 6 11.83 -1.87 -22.10
N GLN A 7 11.20 -3.01 -22.39
CA GLN A 7 9.76 -3.23 -22.12
C GLN A 7 9.49 -4.41 -21.17
N GLY A 8 10.51 -5.13 -20.73
CA GLY A 8 10.36 -6.30 -19.85
C GLY A 8 10.38 -6.00 -18.34
N ALA A 9 11.00 -4.88 -17.93
CA ALA A 9 11.06 -4.49 -16.52
C ALA A 9 9.78 -3.77 -16.05
N ASP A 10 9.13 -3.04 -16.96
CA ASP A 10 7.91 -2.28 -16.69
C ASP A 10 6.67 -3.16 -16.47
N LEU A 11 6.61 -4.35 -17.08
CA LEU A 11 5.48 -5.28 -16.89
C LEU A 11 5.46 -5.88 -15.48
N ASN A 12 6.59 -6.39 -14.99
CA ASN A 12 6.70 -6.93 -13.63
C ASN A 12 6.54 -5.86 -12.54
N SER A 13 7.02 -4.63 -12.81
CA SER A 13 6.88 -3.52 -11.85
C SER A 13 5.47 -2.92 -11.87
N ALA A 14 4.80 -2.88 -13.02
CA ALA A 14 3.37 -2.56 -13.11
C ALA A 14 2.51 -3.60 -12.35
N ASP A 15 2.83 -4.89 -12.48
CA ASP A 15 2.16 -5.95 -11.73
C ASP A 15 2.41 -5.84 -10.22
N THR A 16 3.63 -5.48 -9.81
CA THR A 16 3.95 -5.22 -8.41
C THR A 16 3.16 -4.04 -7.85
N ARG A 17 3.13 -2.91 -8.58
CA ARG A 17 2.36 -1.73 -8.15
C ARG A 17 0.86 -2.05 -8.08
N ALA A 18 0.31 -2.70 -9.11
CA ALA A 18 -1.10 -3.07 -9.15
C ALA A 18 -1.49 -4.04 -8.02
N TYR A 19 -0.59 -4.99 -7.69
CA TYR A 19 -0.80 -5.89 -6.56
C TYR A 19 -0.85 -5.12 -5.24
N LEU A 20 0.11 -4.23 -4.99
CA LEU A 20 0.15 -3.43 -3.77
C LEU A 20 -1.06 -2.47 -3.69
N ASP A 21 -1.41 -1.82 -4.80
CA ASP A 21 -2.56 -0.92 -4.93
C ASP A 21 -3.89 -1.61 -4.61
N LYS A 22 -4.02 -2.90 -4.96
CA LYS A 22 -5.24 -3.68 -4.71
C LYS A 22 -5.28 -4.36 -3.34
N THR A 23 -4.14 -4.62 -2.72
CA THR A 23 -4.07 -5.40 -1.48
C THR A 23 -3.90 -4.52 -0.25
N VAL A 24 -2.82 -3.75 -0.20
CA VAL A 24 -2.35 -3.12 1.06
C VAL A 24 -2.32 -1.60 1.01
N VAL A 25 -2.21 -0.97 -0.16
CA VAL A 25 -2.10 0.49 -0.27
C VAL A 25 -3.33 1.23 0.27
N PRO A 26 -4.59 0.81 0.02
CA PRO A 26 -5.75 1.54 0.51
C PRO A 26 -5.79 1.63 2.04
N ILE A 27 -5.53 0.52 2.73
CA ILE A 27 -5.51 0.47 4.20
C ILE A 27 -4.27 1.18 4.78
N LEU A 28 -3.12 1.11 4.10
CA LEU A 28 -1.92 1.85 4.50
C LEU A 28 -2.14 3.36 4.43
N LEU A 29 -2.76 3.88 3.37
CA LEU A 29 -3.06 5.32 3.24
C LEU A 29 -4.00 5.81 4.34
N GLN A 30 -4.99 5.01 4.72
CA GLN A 30 -5.89 5.33 5.82
C GLN A 30 -5.15 5.33 7.17
N GLY A 31 -4.32 4.33 7.43
CA GLY A 31 -3.48 4.26 8.63
C GLY A 31 -2.49 5.42 8.73
N LEU A 32 -1.85 5.79 7.62
CA LEU A 32 -0.97 6.96 7.56
C LEU A 32 -1.73 8.27 7.83
N THR A 33 -2.97 8.38 7.36
CA THR A 33 -3.84 9.54 7.66
C THR A 33 -4.15 9.63 9.16
N MET A 34 -4.42 8.49 9.81
CA MET A 34 -4.61 8.41 11.26
C MET A 34 -3.35 8.86 12.02
N LEU A 35 -2.17 8.39 11.62
CA LEU A 35 -0.90 8.80 12.25
C LEU A 35 -0.64 10.30 12.16
N VAL A 36 -0.93 10.93 11.02
CA VAL A 36 -0.75 12.38 10.84
C VAL A 36 -1.68 13.18 11.75
N LYS A 37 -2.91 12.69 11.97
CA LYS A 37 -3.94 13.34 12.79
C LYS A 37 -3.67 13.16 14.28
N GLU A 38 -3.43 11.94 14.74
CA GLU A 38 -3.34 11.62 16.17
C GLU A 38 -1.92 11.78 16.72
N ARG A 39 -0.90 11.63 15.87
CA ARG A 39 0.53 11.66 16.25
C ARG A 39 0.82 10.86 17.52
N PRO A 40 0.48 9.56 17.55
CA PRO A 40 0.68 8.73 18.72
C PRO A 40 2.17 8.62 19.07
N PRO A 41 2.51 8.39 20.35
CA PRO A 41 3.91 8.26 20.79
C PRO A 41 4.63 7.08 20.14
N ASN A 42 3.90 6.00 19.79
CA ASN A 42 4.42 4.82 19.11
C ASN A 42 3.74 4.66 17.72
N PRO A 43 4.20 5.38 16.69
CA PRO A 43 3.53 5.39 15.38
C PRO A 43 3.53 4.03 14.67
N ILE A 44 4.58 3.21 14.84
CA ILE A 44 4.66 1.89 14.21
C ILE A 44 3.65 0.92 14.84
N GLU A 45 3.57 0.91 16.17
CA GLU A 45 2.63 0.06 16.92
C GLU A 45 1.17 0.47 16.65
N ALA A 46 0.89 1.77 16.62
CA ALA A 46 -0.41 2.31 16.28
C ALA A 46 -0.83 1.91 14.85
N LEU A 47 0.08 2.03 13.88
CA LEU A 47 -0.18 1.60 12.50
C LEU A 47 -0.42 0.09 12.40
N GLY A 48 0.42 -0.73 13.02
CA GLY A 48 0.24 -2.19 13.02
C GLY A 48 -1.10 -2.60 13.64
N THR A 49 -1.48 -1.96 14.75
CA THR A 49 -2.78 -2.18 15.40
C THR A 49 -3.93 -1.75 14.48
N TYR A 50 -3.82 -0.58 13.85
CA TYR A 50 -4.81 -0.07 12.90
C TYR A 50 -5.04 -1.04 11.74
N LEU A 51 -3.96 -1.54 11.14
CA LEU A 51 -4.02 -2.50 10.05
C LEU A 51 -4.72 -3.81 10.47
N LEU A 52 -4.41 -4.34 11.66
CA LEU A 52 -5.02 -5.57 12.16
C LEU A 52 -6.52 -5.42 12.48
N GLN A 53 -6.93 -4.24 12.94
CA GLN A 53 -8.33 -3.94 13.27
C GLN A 53 -9.20 -3.72 12.03
N HIS A 54 -8.63 -3.15 10.95
CA HIS A 54 -9.39 -2.77 9.74
C HIS A 54 -9.10 -3.69 8.54
N LYS A 55 -8.39 -4.81 8.74
CA LYS A 55 -8.04 -5.77 7.67
C LYS A 55 -9.27 -6.32 6.92
N GLU A 56 -10.41 -6.46 7.59
CA GLU A 56 -11.63 -7.04 7.01
C GLU A 56 -12.40 -6.03 6.14
N GLU A 57 -12.25 -4.73 6.39
CA GLU A 57 -12.89 -3.67 5.60
C GLU A 57 -12.26 -3.52 4.20
N THR A 58 -11.03 -4.02 4.04
CA THR A 58 -10.26 -3.91 2.80
C THR A 58 -10.46 -5.11 1.88
N GLU A 59 -10.68 -6.31 2.46
CA GLU A 59 -10.89 -7.57 1.70
C GLU A 59 -12.30 -7.69 1.09
N ASN A 60 -13.25 -6.85 1.54
CA ASN A 60 -14.67 -6.94 1.20
C ASN A 60 -15.17 -5.86 0.22
N SER A 61 -14.28 -5.04 -0.36
CA SER A 61 -14.60 -4.00 -1.37
C SER A 61 -14.12 -4.34 -2.78
#